data_AF-A0A842SPI1-F1
#
_entry.id   AF-A0A842SPI1-F1
#
_cell.length_a   1.000
_cell.length_b   1.000
_cell.length_c   1.000
_cell.angle_alpha   90.00
_cell.angle_beta   90.00
_cell.angle_gamma   90.00
#
_symmetry.space_group_name_H-M   'P 1'
#
loop_
_entity.id
_entity.type
_entity.pdbx_description
1 polymer ?
#
loop_
_entity_poly.entity_id
_entity_poly.type
_entity_poly.pdbx_seq_one_letter_code
_entity_poly.pdbx_strand_id
1 'polypeptide(L)'
;MVDIPWYGVSGFILFTIVVLAVFALWRMNKELKSGFPLQDERTRIITGRAATFAFYIGSYFMVVLMLVNIIFLETRDVPILDTGYALVVSLLVQNLSFMGLRYYFDTREA
;
A
#
# COMPACT_ATOMS: atom_id res chain seq x y z
N MET A 1 -0.35 4.95 31.02
CA MET A 1 0.02 4.38 29.71
C MET A 1 -0.23 2.89 29.83
N VAL A 2 -1.01 2.28 28.93
CA VAL A 2 -1.24 0.83 28.97
C VAL A 2 -0.05 0.18 28.29
N ASP A 3 0.78 -0.52 29.05
CA ASP A 3 1.91 -1.27 28.50
C ASP A 3 1.38 -2.53 27.82
N ILE A 4 1.05 -2.40 26.53
CA ILE A 4 0.64 -3.53 25.71
C ILE A 4 1.91 -4.36 25.45
N PRO A 5 1.96 -5.64 25.85
CA PRO A 5 3.10 -6.49 25.57
C PRO A 5 3.36 -6.55 24.07
N TRP A 6 4.63 -6.46 23.65
CA TRP A 6 5.01 -6.54 22.24
C TRP A 6 4.46 -7.80 21.55
N TYR A 7 4.38 -8.91 22.28
CA TYR A 7 3.76 -10.15 21.82
C TYR A 7 2.27 -9.99 21.48
N GLY A 8 1.53 -9.17 22.23
CA GLY A 8 0.12 -8.87 21.96
C GLY A 8 -0.06 -8.06 20.67
N VAL A 9 0.75 -7.03 20.47
CA VAL A 9 0.75 -6.23 19.23
C VAL A 9 1.12 -7.10 18.02
N SER A 10 2.18 -7.90 18.15
CA SER A 10 2.64 -8.82 17.11
C SER A 10 1.57 -9.85 16.74
N GLY A 11 0.91 -10.43 17.76
CA GLY A 11 -0.18 -11.38 17.58
C GLY A 11 -1.38 -10.77 16.88
N PHE A 12 -1.75 -9.53 17.20
CA PHE A 12 -2.84 -8.82 16.53
C PHE A 12 -2.50 -8.52 15.06
N ILE A 13 -1.28 -8.09 14.76
CA ILE A 13 -0.82 -7.88 13.38
C ILE A 13 -0.89 -9.20 12.60
N LEU A 14 -0.38 -10.30 13.16
CA LEU A 14 -0.44 -11.60 12.51
C LEU A 14 -1.89 -12.03 12.26
N PHE A 15 -2.75 -11.92 13.26
CA PHE A 15 -4.16 -12.26 13.16
C PHE A 15 -4.86 -11.48 12.05
N THR A 16 -4.64 -10.15 11.97
CA THR A 16 -5.25 -9.32 10.92
C THR A 16 -4.76 -9.71 9.52
N ILE A 17 -3.47 -9.99 9.34
CA ILE A 17 -2.91 -10.48 8.06
C ILE A 17 -3.55 -11.82 7.67
N VAL A 18 -3.67 -12.77 8.61
CA VAL A 18 -4.27 -14.09 8.35
C VAL A 18 -5.74 -13.96 7.96
N VAL A 19 -6.52 -13.14 8.67
CA VAL A 19 -7.94 -12.92 8.36
C VAL A 19 -8.10 -12.31 6.96
N LEU A 20 -7.30 -11.30 6.61
CA LEU A 20 -7.33 -10.69 5.28
C LEU A 20 -6.94 -11.69 4.18
N ALA A 21 -5.93 -12.54 4.42
CA ALA A 21 -5.50 -13.56 3.47
C ALA A 21 -6.60 -14.62 3.24
N VAL A 22 -7.21 -15.13 4.31
CA VAL A 22 -8.31 -16.09 4.23
C VAL A 22 -9.50 -15.50 3.48
N PHE A 23 -9.87 -14.24 3.78
CA PHE A 23 -10.94 -13.54 3.10
C PHE A 23 -10.67 -13.37 1.60
N ALA A 24 -9.44 -12.96 1.23
CA ALA A 24 -9.02 -12.81 -0.16
C ALA A 24 -9.06 -14.14 -0.92
N LEU A 25 -8.52 -15.22 -0.34
CA LEU A 25 -8.53 -16.56 -0.93
C LEU A 25 -9.96 -17.12 -1.07
N TRP A 26 -10.81 -16.89 -0.06
CA TRP A 26 -12.21 -17.31 -0.13
C TRP A 26 -12.95 -16.62 -1.28
N ARG A 27 -12.72 -15.32 -1.46
CA ARG A 27 -13.29 -14.55 -2.57
C ARG A 27 -12.78 -15.06 -3.92
N MET A 28 -11.48 -15.26 -4.08
CA MET A 28 -10.89 -15.79 -5.32
C MET A 28 -11.44 -17.18 -5.67
N ASN A 29 -11.54 -18.08 -4.69
CA ASN A 29 -12.10 -19.42 -4.91
C ASN A 29 -13.57 -19.37 -5.30
N LYS A 30 -14.34 -18.40 -4.80
CA LYS A 30 -15.73 -18.19 -5.19
C LYS A 30 -15.85 -17.71 -6.64
N GLU A 31 -14.97 -16.79 -7.05
CA GLU A 31 -14.89 -16.27 -8.42
C GLU A 31 -14.40 -17.34 -9.42
N LEU A 32 -13.47 -18.21 -9.03
CA LEU A 32 -13.05 -19.36 -9.86
C LEU A 32 -14.18 -20.38 -10.07
N LYS A 33 -14.95 -20.67 -9.02
CA LYS A 33 -16.06 -21.64 -9.08
C LYS A 33 -17.23 -21.16 -9.94
N SER A 34 -17.35 -19.87 -10.24
CA SER A 34 -18.40 -19.36 -11.13
C SER A 34 -18.06 -19.50 -12.62
N GLY A 35 -16.89 -20.03 -12.97
CA GLY A 35 -16.50 -20.32 -14.36
C GLY A 35 -16.07 -19.10 -15.17
N PHE A 36 -16.00 -17.92 -14.55
CA PHE A 36 -15.45 -16.72 -15.17
C PHE A 36 -13.93 -16.67 -15.00
N PRO A 37 -13.18 -16.15 -15.98
CA PRO A 37 -11.76 -15.87 -15.78
C PRO A 37 -11.59 -14.90 -14.59
N LEU A 38 -10.66 -15.21 -13.69
CA LEU A 38 -10.35 -14.39 -12.49
C LEU A 38 -10.07 -12.92 -12.83
N GLN A 39 -9.47 -12.68 -14.00
CA GLN A 39 -9.22 -11.36 -14.54
C GLN A 39 -9.08 -11.47 -16.06
N ASP A 40 -9.75 -10.58 -16.77
CA ASP A 40 -9.51 -10.41 -18.21
C ASP A 40 -8.07 -9.91 -18.44
N GLU A 41 -7.46 -10.32 -19.55
CA GLU A 41 -6.09 -9.92 -19.90
C GLU A 41 -5.92 -8.40 -19.87
N ARG A 42 -6.97 -7.68 -20.27
CA ARG A 42 -7.05 -6.23 -20.24
C ARG A 42 -6.97 -5.65 -18.82
N THR A 43 -7.76 -6.18 -17.89
CA THR A 43 -7.72 -5.73 -16.48
C THR A 43 -6.34 -5.99 -15.87
N ARG A 44 -5.68 -7.10 -16.26
CA ARG A 44 -4.31 -7.40 -15.83
C ARG A 44 -3.31 -6.35 -16.33
N ILE A 45 -3.40 -5.93 -17.59
CA ILE A 45 -2.53 -4.89 -18.17
C ILE A 45 -2.76 -3.53 -17.49
N ILE A 46 -4.02 -3.13 -17.32
CA ILE A 46 -4.37 -1.87 -16.65
C ILE A 46 -3.86 -1.85 -15.21
N THR A 47 -4.07 -2.94 -14.47
CA THR A 47 -3.62 -3.08 -13.09
C THR A 47 -2.10 -3.05 -13.01
N GLY A 48 -1.40 -3.74 -13.91
CA GLY A 48 0.07 -3.73 -13.98
C GLY A 48 0.62 -2.33 -14.26
N ARG A 49 0.04 -1.59 -15.20
CA ARG A 49 0.43 -0.20 -15.49
C ARG A 49 0.19 0.72 -14.29
N ALA A 50 -0.99 0.65 -13.67
CA ALA A 50 -1.31 1.41 -12.47
C ALA A 50 -0.32 1.12 -11.32
N ALA A 51 0.03 -0.16 -11.12
CA ALA A 51 0.98 -0.57 -10.10
C ALA A 51 2.38 0.00 -10.35
N THR A 52 2.88 -0.06 -11.58
CA THR A 52 4.20 0.47 -11.94
C THR A 52 4.28 1.98 -11.72
N PHE A 53 3.26 2.74 -12.17
CA PHE A 53 3.24 4.18 -11.96
C PHE A 53 3.11 4.54 -10.46
N ALA A 54 2.24 3.87 -9.72
CA ALA A 54 2.10 4.09 -8.29
C ALA A 54 3.38 3.73 -7.52
N PHE A 55 4.10 2.70 -7.95
CA PHE A 55 5.40 2.33 -7.39
C PHE A 55 6.43 3.44 -7.59
N TYR A 56 6.53 4.01 -8.80
CA TYR A 56 7.43 5.13 -9.05
C TYR A 56 7.04 6.37 -8.25
N ILE A 57 5.76 6.73 -8.19
CA ILE A 57 5.27 7.87 -7.39
C ILE A 57 5.63 7.67 -5.90
N GLY A 58 5.36 6.48 -5.36
CA GLY A 58 5.71 6.14 -3.99
C GLY A 58 7.22 6.18 -3.74
N SER A 59 8.03 5.68 -4.67
CA SER A 59 9.50 5.69 -4.57
C SER A 59 10.06 7.11 -4.58
N TYR A 60 9.60 7.95 -5.50
CA TYR A 60 10.01 9.36 -5.53
C TYR A 60 9.56 10.10 -4.26
N PHE A 61 8.35 9.83 -3.78
CA PHE A 61 7.88 10.39 -2.52
C PHE A 61 8.78 10.01 -1.35
N MET A 62 9.16 8.73 -1.22
CA MET A 62 10.08 8.27 -0.17
C MET A 62 11.45 8.95 -0.25
N VAL A 63 12.01 9.12 -1.46
CA VAL A 63 13.29 9.82 -1.65
C VAL A 63 13.18 11.29 -1.20
N VAL A 64 12.12 11.98 -1.62
CA VAL A 64 11.90 13.38 -1.20
C VAL A 64 11.70 13.48 0.31
N LEU A 65 10.89 12.59 0.89
CA LEU A 65 10.64 12.57 2.33
C LEU A 65 11.94 12.31 3.12
N MET A 66 12.80 11.43 2.63
CA MET A 66 14.12 11.19 3.22
C MET A 66 15.00 12.43 3.16
N LEU A 67 15.10 13.10 2.00
CA LEU A 67 15.88 14.32 1.85
C LEU A 67 15.39 15.44 2.77
N VAL A 68 14.08 15.62 2.88
CA VAL A 68 13.48 16.59 3.81
C VAL A 68 13.84 16.26 5.25
N ASN A 69 13.76 14.99 5.67
CA ASN A 69 14.14 14.60 7.02
C ASN A 69 15.63 14.85 7.30
N ILE A 70 16.52 14.61 6.34
CA ILE A 70 17.96 14.91 6.48
C ILE A 70 18.17 16.41 6.71
N ILE A 71 17.53 17.28 5.90
CA ILE A 71 17.66 18.74 6.05
C ILE A 71 17.15 19.21 7.42
N PHE A 72 16.04 18.66 7.89
CA PHE A 72 15.45 19.03 9.17
C PHE A 72 16.27 18.53 10.36
N LEU A 73 16.84 17.33 10.26
CA LEU A 73 17.76 16.82 11.26
C LEU A 73 18.99 17.73 11.37
N GLU A 74 19.58 18.14 10.24
CA GLU A 74 20.78 18.99 10.25
C GLU A 74 20.51 20.43 10.73
N THR A 75 19.29 20.94 10.53
CA THR A 75 18.94 22.34 10.85
C THR A 75 18.28 22.52 12.21
N ARG A 76 17.62 21.48 12.73
CA ARG A 76 16.79 21.58 13.94
C ARG A 76 16.97 20.41 14.91
N ASP A 77 17.88 19.47 14.62
CA ASP A 77 18.12 18.23 15.39
C ASP A 77 16.88 17.36 15.60
N VAL A 78 15.81 17.58 14.82
CA VAL A 78 14.53 16.86 14.94
C VAL A 78 14.01 16.51 13.54
N PRO A 79 13.69 15.24 13.25
CA PRO A 79 13.09 14.85 11.98
C PRO A 79 11.68 15.42 11.85
N ILE A 80 11.24 15.65 10.61
CA ILE A 80 9.90 16.23 10.33
C ILE A 80 8.79 15.26 10.70
N LEU A 81 9.01 13.96 10.45
CA LEU A 81 8.13 12.87 10.81
C LEU A 81 8.97 11.81 11.49
N ASP A 82 8.46 11.26 12.59
CA ASP A 82 9.03 10.05 13.17
C ASP A 82 8.94 8.89 12.17
N THR A 83 9.87 7.95 12.27
CA THR A 83 10.08 6.84 11.32
C THR A 83 8.79 6.04 11.10
N GLY A 84 8.01 5.80 12.16
CA GLY A 84 6.73 5.10 12.07
C GLY A 84 5.71 5.86 11.22
N TYR A 85 5.55 7.17 11.44
CA TYR A 85 4.62 7.99 10.66
C TYR A 85 5.09 8.18 9.22
N ALA A 86 6.41 8.31 8.99
CA ALA A 86 6.97 8.38 7.65
C ALA A 86 6.58 7.15 6.81
N LEU A 87 6.71 5.93 7.38
CA LEU A 87 6.32 4.69 6.71
C LEU A 87 4.82 4.65 6.39
N VAL A 88 3.97 5.02 7.35
CA VAL A 88 2.50 5.05 7.16
C VAL A 88 2.13 6.01 6.02
N VAL A 89 2.69 7.22 6.02
CA VAL A 89 2.41 8.21 4.99
C VAL A 89 2.91 7.75 3.62
N SER A 90 4.10 7.14 3.54
CA SER A 90 4.60 6.60 2.27
C SER A 90 3.72 5.49 1.72
N LEU A 91 3.23 4.58 2.57
CA LEU A 91 2.27 3.54 2.17
C LEU A 91 0.95 4.15 1.71
N LEU A 92 0.43 5.17 2.39
CA LEU A 92 -0.80 5.85 1.98
C LEU A 92 -0.65 6.50 0.61
N VAL A 93 0.44 7.24 0.38
CA VAL A 93 0.71 7.88 -0.92
C VAL A 93 0.76 6.84 -2.04
N GLN A 94 1.45 5.72 -1.81
CA GLN A 94 1.54 4.65 -2.81
C GLN A 94 0.18 3.99 -3.11
N ASN A 95 -0.60 3.65 -2.07
CA ASN A 95 -1.89 2.99 -2.23
C ASN A 95 -2.96 3.91 -2.84
N LEU A 96 -2.99 5.18 -2.43
CA LEU A 96 -3.90 6.18 -3.00
C LEU A 96 -3.56 6.47 -4.47
N SER A 97 -2.27 6.57 -4.79
CA SER A 97 -1.82 6.73 -6.18
C SER A 97 -2.24 5.53 -7.02
N PHE A 98 -2.07 4.31 -6.51
CA PHE A 98 -2.51 3.09 -7.20
C PHE A 98 -4.02 3.09 -7.45
N MET A 99 -4.82 3.41 -6.43
CA MET A 99 -6.28 3.44 -6.56
C MET A 99 -6.73 4.49 -7.59
N GLY A 100 -6.16 5.70 -7.53
CA GLY A 100 -6.47 6.79 -8.47
C GLY A 100 -6.05 6.46 -9.91
N LEU A 101 -4.85 5.92 -10.10
CA LEU A 101 -4.35 5.53 -11.42
C LEU A 101 -5.14 4.36 -12.01
N ARG A 102 -5.50 3.37 -11.19
CA ARG A 102 -6.34 2.26 -11.61
C ARG A 102 -7.69 2.76 -12.08
N TYR A 103 -8.35 3.62 -11.31
CA TYR A 103 -9.63 4.22 -11.69
C TYR A 103 -9.53 5.05 -12.97
N TYR A 104 -8.46 5.84 -13.11
CA TYR A 104 -8.22 6.66 -14.30
C TYR A 104 -8.03 5.82 -15.57
N PHE A 105 -7.20 4.77 -15.51
CA PHE A 105 -6.97 3.89 -16.66
C PHE A 105 -8.20 3.06 -17.00
N ASP A 106 -8.96 2.62 -15.99
CA ASP A 106 -10.22 1.91 -16.21
C ASP A 106 -11.22 2.81 -16.95
N THR A 107 -11.37 4.07 -16.52
CA THR A 107 -12.31 5.03 -17.14
C THR A 107 -11.88 5.46 -18.54
N ARG A 108 -10.58 5.61 -18.81
CA ARG A 108 -10.08 6.12 -20.09
C ARG A 108 -9.96 5.04 -21.16
N GLU A 109 -9.69 3.81 -20.76
CA GLU A 109 -9.52 2.70 -21.68
C GLU A 109 -10.82 1.91 -21.88
N ALA A 110 -11.86 2.15 -21.04
CA ALA A 110 -13.25 1.63 -21.13
C ALA A 110 -13.85 1.81 -22.52
#